data_AF-A0AAN1BLB6-F1
#
_entry.id   AF-A0AAN1BLB6-F1
#
_cell.length_a   1.000
_cell.length_b   1.000
_cell.length_c   1.000
_cell.angle_alpha   90.00
_cell.angle_beta   90.00
_cell.angle_gamma   90.00
#
_symmetry.space_group_name_H-M   'P 1'
#
loop_
_entity.id
_entity.type
_entity.pdbx_description
1 polymer ?
#
loop_
_entity_poly.entity_id
_entity_poly.type
_entity_poly.pdbx_seq_one_letter_code
_entity_poly.pdbx_strand_id
1 'polypeptide(L)'
;MFSSALPAIIGRDDYERDICARSKSAVDVRYEPDASIGDWTPKVAECHANVDYWVNHRAGYAAVRGWLAHIGCGDLHGYTAHSVLRDPHGELVDITPVEDRNLVHRRFIAHLGDDAAFLRMRTPKLEILCQRNCPAPAFELEWVNQPIDSDDPL
;
A
#
# COMPACT_ATOMS: atom_id res chain seq x y z
N MET A 1 1.20 -30.64 -8.21
CA MET A 1 1.51 -29.94 -6.95
C MET A 1 2.84 -29.23 -7.16
N PHE A 2 2.83 -27.92 -7.37
CA PHE A 2 4.08 -27.15 -7.46
C PHE A 2 4.15 -26.24 -6.25
N SER A 3 5.05 -26.60 -5.34
CA SER A 3 5.48 -25.82 -4.20
C SER A 3 6.23 -24.61 -4.76
N SER A 4 5.61 -23.43 -4.75
CA SER A 4 6.32 -22.19 -5.07
C SER A 4 7.07 -21.76 -3.82
N ALA A 5 8.39 -21.85 -3.87
CA ALA A 5 9.27 -21.35 -2.83
C ALA A 5 9.04 -19.84 -2.66
N LEU A 6 8.88 -19.41 -1.41
CA LEU A 6 8.76 -18.00 -1.03
C LEU A 6 9.96 -17.20 -1.57
N PRO A 7 9.77 -16.02 -2.17
CA PRO A 7 10.90 -15.15 -2.50
C PRO A 7 11.68 -14.80 -1.24
N ALA A 8 13.00 -14.64 -1.39
CA ALA A 8 13.90 -14.19 -0.34
C ALA A 8 13.28 -13.03 0.45
N ILE A 9 13.43 -13.07 1.77
CA ILE A 9 12.95 -12.02 2.68
C ILE A 9 13.56 -10.69 2.22
N ILE A 10 12.76 -9.87 1.52
CA ILE A 10 13.11 -8.48 1.22
C ILE A 10 13.35 -7.82 2.57
N GLY A 11 14.58 -7.39 2.84
CA GLY A 11 14.91 -6.67 4.06
C GLY A 11 14.12 -5.37 4.14
N ARG A 12 13.86 -4.88 5.35
CA ARG A 12 13.12 -3.61 5.53
C ARG A 12 13.77 -2.47 4.74
N ASP A 13 15.10 -2.40 4.65
CA ASP A 13 15.81 -1.37 3.91
C ASP A 13 15.53 -1.45 2.39
N ASP A 14 15.48 -2.66 1.83
CA ASP A 14 15.16 -2.85 0.40
C ASP A 14 13.72 -2.46 0.11
N TYR A 15 12.82 -2.79 1.03
CA TYR A 15 11.41 -2.40 0.97
C TYR A 15 11.23 -0.87 1.04
N GLU A 16 11.96 -0.19 1.94
CA GLU A 16 11.94 1.27 2.02
C GLU A 16 12.46 1.90 0.72
N ARG A 17 13.54 1.35 0.13
CA ARG A 17 14.06 1.81 -1.17
C ARG A 17 13.05 1.63 -2.30
N ASP A 18 12.33 0.52 -2.35
CA ASP A 18 11.26 0.29 -3.32
C ASP A 18 10.14 1.34 -3.19
N ILE A 19 9.62 1.57 -1.98
CA ILE A 19 8.59 2.59 -1.74
C ILE A 19 9.09 3.97 -2.18
N CYS A 20 10.34 4.33 -1.86
CA CYS A 20 10.91 5.60 -2.28
C CYS A 20 11.08 5.72 -3.81
N ALA A 21 11.52 4.65 -4.48
CA ALA A 21 11.62 4.62 -5.94
C ALA A 21 10.25 4.80 -6.61
N ARG A 22 9.20 4.27 -6.00
CA ARG A 22 7.80 4.38 -6.46
C ARG A 22 7.08 5.62 -5.94
N SER A 23 7.77 6.56 -5.29
CA SER A 23 7.18 7.82 -4.81
C SER A 23 6.43 8.62 -5.89
N LYS A 24 6.91 8.56 -7.14
CA LYS A 24 6.27 9.22 -8.29
C LYS A 24 5.01 8.51 -8.77
N SER A 25 4.81 7.24 -8.42
CA SER A 25 3.58 6.50 -8.72
C SER A 25 2.52 6.64 -7.64
N ALA A 26 2.74 7.48 -6.62
CA ALA A 26 1.72 7.76 -5.61
C ALA A 26 0.52 8.45 -6.26
N VAL A 27 -0.68 7.91 -6.03
CA VAL A 27 -1.93 8.41 -6.60
C VAL A 27 -2.76 9.14 -5.56
N ASP A 28 -3.50 10.16 -5.97
CA ASP A 28 -4.49 10.79 -5.11
C ASP A 28 -5.64 9.81 -4.83
N VAL A 29 -5.98 9.66 -3.55
CA VAL A 29 -7.07 8.79 -3.11
C VAL A 29 -8.29 9.65 -2.76
N ARG A 30 -9.45 9.25 -3.30
CA ARG A 30 -10.73 9.87 -2.96
C ARG A 30 -10.99 9.71 -1.47
N TYR A 31 -11.28 10.80 -0.78
CA TYR A 31 -11.71 10.76 0.62
C TYR A 31 -13.23 10.64 0.72
N GLU A 32 -13.72 9.69 1.51
CA GLU A 32 -15.14 9.50 1.79
C GLU A 32 -15.43 9.78 3.29
N PRO A 33 -15.73 11.04 3.66
CA PRO A 33 -15.93 11.41 5.06
C PRO A 33 -17.23 10.87 5.67
N ASP A 34 -18.21 10.53 4.83
CA ASP A 34 -19.55 10.11 5.26
C ASP A 34 -19.70 8.57 5.23
N ALA A 35 -18.56 7.86 5.10
CA ALA A 35 -18.47 6.41 5.13
C ALA A 35 -19.12 5.82 6.38
N SER A 36 -20.12 4.96 6.20
CA SER A 36 -20.86 4.31 7.29
C SER A 36 -21.49 2.99 6.88
N ILE A 37 -21.73 2.12 7.87
CA ILE A 37 -22.46 0.85 7.73
C ILE A 37 -23.44 0.75 8.91
N GLY A 38 -24.70 1.13 8.67
CA GLY A 38 -25.66 1.28 9.77
C GLY A 38 -25.18 2.32 10.77
N ASP A 39 -25.10 1.95 12.05
CA ASP A 39 -24.59 2.81 13.12
C ASP A 39 -23.06 2.80 13.24
N TRP A 40 -22.36 1.94 12.49
CA TRP A 40 -20.90 1.89 12.50
C TRP A 40 -20.31 2.98 11.63
N THR A 41 -19.31 3.68 12.18
CA THR A 41 -18.49 4.68 11.49
C THR A 41 -17.00 4.37 11.68
N PRO A 42 -16.15 4.70 10.68
CA PRO A 42 -14.71 4.52 10.78
C PRO A 42 -14.12 5.46 11.83
N LYS A 43 -13.01 5.05 12.46
CA LYS A 43 -12.36 5.80 13.55
C LYS A 43 -11.03 6.42 13.11
N VAL A 44 -10.71 7.57 13.69
CA VAL A 44 -9.41 8.25 13.51
C VAL A 44 -8.27 7.28 13.86
N ALA A 45 -7.20 7.30 13.08
CA ALA A 45 -6.00 6.46 13.25
C ALA A 45 -6.22 4.92 13.20
N GLU A 46 -7.44 4.43 12.98
CA GLU A 46 -7.75 3.01 12.82
C GLU A 46 -7.81 2.58 11.33
N CYS A 47 -6.95 3.13 10.46
CA CYS A 47 -7.05 2.98 9.00
C CYS A 47 -7.13 1.52 8.52
N HIS A 48 -6.39 0.61 9.14
CA HIS A 48 -6.42 -0.81 8.82
C HIS A 48 -7.72 -1.48 9.28
N ALA A 49 -8.12 -1.26 10.53
CA ALA A 49 -9.31 -1.87 11.11
C ALA A 49 -10.60 -1.34 10.45
N ASN A 50 -10.63 -0.06 10.06
CA ASN A 50 -11.73 0.53 9.31
C ASN A 50 -11.92 -0.17 7.96
N VAL A 51 -10.84 -0.36 7.21
CA VAL A 51 -10.85 -1.05 5.91
C VAL A 51 -11.25 -2.52 6.07
N ASP A 52 -10.67 -3.21 7.05
CA ASP A 52 -10.97 -4.62 7.33
C ASP A 52 -12.45 -4.81 7.71
N TYR A 53 -12.99 -3.91 8.53
CA TYR A 53 -14.40 -3.92 8.87
C TYR A 53 -15.25 -3.72 7.61
N TRP A 54 -14.94 -2.73 6.78
CA TRP A 54 -15.72 -2.43 5.58
C TRP A 54 -15.78 -3.61 4.61
N VAL A 55 -14.63 -4.21 4.28
CA VAL A 55 -14.57 -5.32 3.31
C VAL A 55 -15.31 -6.57 3.81
N ASN A 56 -15.34 -6.78 5.12
CA ASN A 56 -16.08 -7.89 5.74
C ASN A 56 -17.61 -7.68 5.71
N HIS A 57 -18.09 -6.45 5.50
CA HIS A 57 -19.52 -6.11 5.55
C HIS A 57 -20.09 -5.56 4.23
N ARG A 58 -19.24 -5.29 3.23
CA ARG A 58 -19.64 -4.77 1.90
C ARG A 58 -19.01 -5.61 0.80
N ALA A 59 -19.83 -6.44 0.15
CA ALA A 59 -19.40 -7.22 -1.00
C ALA A 59 -18.90 -6.33 -2.15
N GLY A 60 -17.87 -6.80 -2.87
CA GLY A 60 -17.29 -6.10 -4.02
C GLY A 60 -16.19 -5.08 -3.68
N TYR A 61 -15.96 -4.81 -2.39
CA TYR A 61 -14.81 -4.01 -1.95
C TYR A 61 -13.61 -4.90 -1.63
N ALA A 62 -12.40 -4.38 -1.83
CA ALA A 62 -11.16 -5.04 -1.44
C ALA A 62 -10.28 -4.11 -0.59
N ALA A 63 -9.51 -4.70 0.32
CA ALA A 63 -8.52 -3.96 1.09
C ALA A 63 -7.27 -3.71 0.24
N VAL A 64 -6.75 -2.48 0.25
CA VAL A 64 -5.47 -2.14 -0.38
C VAL A 64 -4.53 -1.62 0.69
N ARG A 65 -3.47 -2.39 0.94
CA ARG A 65 -2.42 -2.01 1.88
C ARG A 65 -1.40 -1.11 1.20
N GLY A 66 -0.78 -0.22 1.97
CA GLY A 66 0.23 0.66 1.40
C GLY A 66 0.64 1.77 2.34
N TRP A 67 1.00 2.90 1.75
CA TRP A 67 1.68 3.99 2.42
C TRP A 67 1.09 5.32 1.98
N LEU A 68 0.63 6.11 2.93
CA LEU A 68 0.06 7.45 2.69
C LEU A 68 1.15 8.49 2.92
N ALA A 69 1.38 9.36 1.96
CA ALA A 69 2.33 10.46 2.07
C ALA A 69 1.82 11.48 3.09
N HIS A 70 2.65 11.85 4.06
CA HIS A 70 2.45 13.08 4.82
C HIS A 70 3.45 14.12 4.31
N ILE A 71 2.94 15.29 3.93
CA ILE A 71 3.81 16.41 3.55
C ILE A 71 4.41 16.96 4.83
N GLY A 72 5.67 16.60 5.11
CA GLY A 72 6.50 17.34 6.04
C GLY A 72 6.91 18.67 5.40
N CYS A 73 7.04 19.73 6.20
CA CYS A 73 7.66 20.98 5.73
C CYS A 73 9.10 20.70 5.27
N GLY A 74 9.41 20.86 3.98
CA GLY A 74 10.77 20.84 3.44
C GLY A 74 11.09 19.72 2.44
N ASP A 75 12.31 19.19 2.52
CA ASP A 75 12.88 18.28 1.52
C ASP A 75 12.60 16.79 1.79
N LEU A 76 11.98 16.46 2.92
CA LEU A 76 11.65 15.10 3.33
C LEU A 76 10.21 14.74 2.95
N HIS A 77 10.05 13.67 2.18
CA HIS A 77 8.74 13.05 1.95
C HIS A 77 8.65 11.83 2.84
N GLY A 78 7.79 11.90 3.85
CA GLY A 78 7.51 10.78 4.73
C GLY A 78 6.23 10.07 4.32
N TYR A 79 6.16 8.77 4.61
CA TYR A 79 4.97 7.98 4.40
C TYR A 79 4.65 7.20 5.65
N THR A 80 3.37 7.15 6.00
CA THR A 80 2.87 6.32 7.10
C THR A 80 2.15 5.09 6.57
N ALA A 81 2.26 3.96 7.28
CA ALA A 81 1.50 2.77 6.95
C ALA A 81 0.01 3.09 6.94
N HIS A 82 -0.68 2.71 5.86
CA HIS A 82 -2.08 3.05 5.67
C HIS A 82 -2.83 1.95 4.92
N SER A 83 -4.15 1.97 5.01
CA SER A 83 -5.00 1.14 4.17
C SER A 83 -6.15 1.95 3.62
N VAL A 84 -6.48 1.65 2.37
CA VAL A 84 -7.61 2.23 1.65
C VAL A 84 -8.45 1.10 1.08
N LEU A 85 -9.66 1.42 0.67
CA LEU A 85 -10.50 0.51 -0.09
C LEU A 85 -10.17 0.59 -1.57
N ARG A 86 -10.33 -0.52 -2.28
CA ARG A 86 -10.68 -0.53 -3.69
C ARG A 86 -12.16 -0.78 -3.80
N ASP A 87 -12.89 0.12 -4.43
CA ASP A 87 -14.33 -0.03 -4.64
C ASP A 87 -14.64 -0.96 -5.83
N PRO A 88 -15.92 -1.33 -6.06
CA PRO A 88 -16.31 -2.21 -7.16
C PRO A 88 -15.99 -1.67 -8.57
N HIS A 89 -15.74 -0.37 -8.70
CA HIS A 89 -15.33 0.26 -9.96
C HIS A 89 -13.80 0.28 -10.13
N GLY A 90 -13.06 -0.20 -9.13
CA GLY A 90 -11.60 -0.25 -9.14
C GLY A 90 -10.93 0.98 -8.56
N GLU A 91 -11.70 1.98 -8.08
CA GLU A 91 -11.19 3.24 -7.56
C GLU A 91 -10.71 3.11 -6.12
N LEU A 92 -9.67 3.87 -5.76
CA LEU A 92 -9.17 3.90 -4.39
C LEU A 92 -9.96 4.91 -3.56
N VAL A 93 -10.40 4.46 -2.39
CA VAL A 93 -11.22 5.26 -1.46
C VAL A 93 -10.64 5.16 -0.05
N ASP A 94 -10.31 6.30 0.54
CA ASP A 94 -9.92 6.38 1.94
C ASP A 94 -11.14 6.74 2.77
N ILE A 95 -11.48 5.87 3.71
CA ILE A 95 -12.59 6.06 4.65
C ILE A 95 -12.09 6.50 6.04
N THR A 96 -10.78 6.61 6.24
CA THR A 96 -10.21 6.94 7.55
C THR A 96 -10.41 8.42 7.84
N PRO A 97 -11.15 8.79 8.90
CA PRO A 97 -11.33 10.17 9.27
C PRO A 97 -9.99 10.83 9.62
N VAL A 98 -9.88 12.11 9.29
CA VAL A 98 -8.77 12.99 9.68
C VAL A 98 -9.25 13.97 10.75
N GLU A 99 -8.36 14.34 11.67
CA GLU A 99 -8.67 15.32 12.71
C GLU A 99 -8.92 16.72 12.12
N ASP A 100 -8.12 17.11 11.12
CA ASP A 100 -8.33 18.34 10.34
C ASP A 100 -8.78 18.01 8.91
N ARG A 101 -10.04 18.30 8.60
CA ARG A 101 -10.64 18.09 7.27
C ARG A 101 -10.08 19.02 6.19
N ASN A 102 -9.25 20.00 6.53
CA ASN A 102 -8.56 20.87 5.57
C ASN A 102 -7.21 20.29 5.10
N LEU A 103 -6.69 19.24 5.74
CA LEU A 103 -5.40 18.62 5.42
C LEU A 103 -5.55 17.35 4.57
N VAL A 104 -6.31 17.43 3.47
CA VAL A 104 -6.65 16.27 2.62
C VAL A 104 -5.66 16.09 1.47
N HIS A 105 -4.37 15.97 1.78
CA HIS A 105 -3.40 15.45 0.81
C HIS A 105 -3.25 13.94 1.04
N ARG A 106 -3.88 13.14 0.17
CA ARG A 106 -3.95 11.68 0.31
C ARG A 106 -3.25 10.96 -0.84
N ARG A 107 -1.96 11.27 -1.04
CA ARG A 107 -1.16 10.53 -2.03
C ARG A 107 -0.76 9.19 -1.46
N PHE A 108 -1.17 8.12 -2.12
CA PHE A 108 -1.03 6.75 -1.64
C PHE A 108 -0.18 5.90 -2.60
N ILE A 109 0.69 5.08 -2.02
CA ILE A 109 1.48 4.07 -2.73
C ILE A 109 1.03 2.71 -2.25
N ALA A 110 0.48 1.91 -3.16
CA ALA A 110 0.12 0.53 -2.84
C ALA A 110 1.36 -0.30 -2.50
N HIS A 111 1.23 -1.14 -1.48
CA HIS A 111 2.14 -2.24 -1.20
C HIS A 111 2.06 -3.26 -2.35
N LEU A 112 3.22 -3.79 -2.76
CA LEU A 112 3.32 -4.93 -3.67
C LEU A 112 3.57 -6.19 -2.85
N GLY A 113 2.68 -7.17 -2.97
CA GLY A 113 2.73 -8.41 -2.18
C GLY A 113 1.42 -8.67 -1.45
N ASP A 114 1.45 -9.67 -0.56
CA ASP A 114 0.31 -10.05 0.26
C ASP A 114 0.23 -9.24 1.57
N ASP A 115 -0.93 -9.31 2.23
CA ASP A 115 -1.17 -8.63 3.51
C ASP A 115 -0.16 -9.06 4.59
N ALA A 116 0.29 -10.32 4.59
CA ALA A 116 1.26 -10.80 5.57
C ALA A 116 2.63 -10.13 5.40
N ALA A 117 3.08 -9.91 4.16
CA ALA A 117 4.29 -9.18 3.84
C ALA A 117 4.17 -7.72 4.28
N PHE A 118 3.04 -7.07 3.99
CA PHE A 118 2.77 -5.72 4.49
C PHE A 118 2.85 -5.63 6.02
N LEU A 119 2.20 -6.55 6.74
CA LEU A 119 2.21 -6.60 8.21
C LEU A 119 3.62 -6.76 8.78
N ARG A 120 4.47 -7.58 8.15
CA ARG A 120 5.89 -7.70 8.52
C ARG A 120 6.63 -6.39 8.29
N MET A 121 6.35 -5.69 7.20
CA MET A 121 7.07 -4.46 6.86
C MET A 121 6.63 -3.25 7.67
N ARG A 122 5.37 -3.15 8.11
CA ARG A 122 4.89 -1.99 8.89
C ARG A 122 5.34 -1.98 10.36
N THR A 123 5.63 -3.14 10.93
CA THR A 123 5.91 -3.30 12.37
C THR A 123 7.26 -2.69 12.83
N PRO A 124 8.35 -2.81 12.06
CA PRO A 124 9.67 -2.31 12.47
C PRO A 124 9.73 -0.78 12.59
N LYS A 125 9.01 -0.06 11.73
CA LYS A 125 8.89 1.41 11.71
C LYS A 125 7.54 1.80 11.12
N LEU A 126 6.81 2.65 11.84
CA LEU A 126 5.52 3.18 11.38
C LEU A 126 5.65 4.09 10.14
N GLU A 127 6.85 4.63 9.92
CA GLU A 127 7.13 5.59 8.86
C GLU A 127 8.24 5.13 7.91
N ILE A 128 8.16 5.58 6.66
CA ILE A 128 9.21 5.52 5.64
C ILE A 128 9.63 6.94 5.31
N LEU A 129 10.92 7.23 5.34
CA LEU A 129 11.47 8.54 5.00
C LEU A 129 12.30 8.44 3.72
N CYS A 130 11.92 9.20 2.70
CA CYS A 130 12.65 9.25 1.44
C CYS A 130 13.51 10.51 1.34
N GLN A 131 14.81 10.34 1.07
CA GLN A 131 15.73 11.44 0.75
C GLN A 131 15.61 11.82 -0.74
N ARG A 132 15.76 13.11 -1.08
CA ARG A 132 15.48 13.68 -2.43
C ARG A 132 16.22 13.06 -3.64
N ASN A 133 17.13 12.11 -3.47
CA ASN A 133 18.00 11.61 -4.55
C ASN A 133 17.96 10.11 -4.86
N CYS A 134 16.94 9.35 -4.45
CA CYS A 134 16.83 7.95 -4.89
C CYS A 134 15.67 7.76 -5.88
N PRO A 135 15.92 7.71 -7.20
CA PRO A 135 15.51 6.51 -7.89
C PRO A 135 16.47 5.40 -7.43
N ALA A 136 16.10 4.64 -6.39
CA ALA A 136 16.65 3.29 -6.34
C ALA A 136 16.21 2.62 -7.67
N PRO A 137 17.06 1.82 -8.33
CA PRO A 137 16.62 1.10 -9.51
C PRO A 137 15.31 0.39 -9.15
N ALA A 138 14.29 0.54 -9.99
CA ALA A 138 13.06 -0.22 -9.82
C ALA A 138 13.49 -1.67 -9.64
N PHE A 139 13.11 -2.28 -8.52
CA PHE A 139 13.27 -3.71 -8.39
C PHE A 139 12.29 -4.31 -9.40
N GLU A 140 12.76 -4.53 -10.62
CA GLU A 140 12.00 -5.29 -11.59
C GLU A 140 11.72 -6.63 -10.92
N LEU A 141 10.44 -6.90 -10.66
CA LEU A 141 9.94 -8.25 -10.38
C LEU A 141 10.07 -9.05 -11.68
N GLU A 142 11.30 -9.24 -12.14
CA GLU A 142 11.70 -9.91 -13.37
C GLU A 142 11.64 -11.44 -13.18
N TRP A 143 10.56 -11.97 -12.61
CA TRP A 143 10.41 -13.42 -12.39
C TRP A 143 8.98 -13.93 -12.57
N VAL A 144 8.23 -13.40 -13.54
CA VAL A 144 6.92 -13.99 -13.91
C VAL A 144 6.82 -14.42 -15.38
N ASN A 145 7.76 -14.09 -16.27
CA ASN A 145 7.64 -14.47 -17.69
C ASN A 145 8.96 -14.90 -18.35
N GLN A 146 9.65 -15.91 -17.82
CA GLN A 146 10.56 -16.67 -18.67
C GLN A 146 9.77 -17.77 -19.39
N PRO A 147 9.81 -17.85 -20.74
CA PRO A 147 9.31 -19.00 -21.46
C PRO A 147 10.07 -20.23 -20.99
N ILE A 148 9.34 -21.31 -20.74
CA ILE A 148 9.93 -22.63 -20.55
C ILE A 148 10.50 -23.00 -21.92
N ASP A 149 11.80 -22.82 -22.14
CA ASP A 149 12.49 -23.41 -23.28
C ASP A 149 12.38 -24.93 -23.15
N SER A 150 11.45 -25.50 -23.91
CA SER A 150 11.38 -26.91 -24.20
C SER A 150 12.23 -27.18 -25.44
N ASP A 151 13.53 -27.45 -25.24
CA ASP A 151 14.33 -28.15 -26.24
C ASP A 151 14.77 -29.50 -25.65
N ASP A 152 14.03 -30.51 -26.06
CA ASP A 152 14.34 -31.93 -25.88
C ASP A 152 14.85 -32.45 -27.23
N PRO A 153 16.10 -32.93 -27.36
CA PRO A 153 16.55 -33.61 -28.56
C PRO A 153 16.36 -35.13 -28.43
N LEU A 154 15.75 -35.71 -29.47
CA LEU A 154 15.51 -37.13 -29.76
C LEU A 154 16.72 -38.05 -29.54
#